data_AF-A0A529LML5-F1
#
_entry.id   AF-A0A529LML5-F1
#
_cell.length_a   1.000
_cell.length_b   1.000
_cell.length_c   1.000
_cell.angle_alpha   90.00
_cell.angle_beta   90.00
_cell.angle_gamma   90.00
#
_symmetry.space_group_name_H-M   'P 1'
#
loop_
_entity.id
_entity.type
_entity.pdbx_description
1 polymer ?
#
loop_
_entity_poly.entity_id
_entity_poly.type
_entity_poly.pdbx_seq_one_letter_code
_entity_poly.pdbx_strand_id
1 'polypeptide(L)'
;YTCWTTSQNPHVARLVMSAFYNVAPENKLRVIAPDVGGGFGSKIYIYPEEIVCLWASKKTGVPVKWVADRTESFLADAHGRDHVSTVEMAFDKDNRITALKVDTIANLGAYMSLFSSCVPTYLYATLLSGQYNIPAIHANVRAVYT
;
A
#
# COMPACT_ATOMS: atom_id res chain seq x y z
N TYR A 1 9.46 -15.49 17.61
CA TYR A 1 8.53 -14.36 17.68
C TYR A 1 7.18 -14.78 17.15
N THR A 2 6.10 -14.37 17.81
CA THR A 2 4.73 -14.55 17.31
C THR A 2 4.04 -13.20 17.31
N CYS A 3 3.55 -12.77 16.14
CA CYS A 3 2.79 -11.55 15.95
C CYS A 3 1.35 -11.91 15.59
N TRP A 4 0.39 -11.43 16.37
CA TRP A 4 -1.01 -11.40 15.98
C TRP A 4 -1.31 -9.99 15.49
N THR A 5 -1.70 -9.84 14.23
CA THR A 5 -2.00 -8.53 13.62
C THR A 5 -3.22 -8.65 12.73
N THR A 6 -3.99 -7.57 12.61
CA THR A 6 -5.10 -7.46 11.66
C THR A 6 -4.54 -7.26 10.25
N SER A 7 -3.96 -8.30 9.65
CA SER A 7 -3.34 -8.23 8.32
C SER A 7 -4.21 -8.85 7.23
N GLN A 8 -4.16 -8.29 6.02
CA GLN A 8 -4.71 -8.90 4.80
C GLN A 8 -3.75 -9.92 4.18
N ASN A 9 -2.44 -9.82 4.44
CA ASN A 9 -1.40 -10.63 3.79
C ASN A 9 -0.35 -11.11 4.81
N PRO A 10 -0.71 -11.97 5.79
CA PRO A 10 0.19 -12.35 6.89
C PRO A 10 1.49 -13.05 6.44
N HIS A 11 1.47 -13.76 5.31
CA HIS A 11 2.68 -14.37 4.74
C HIS A 11 3.66 -13.33 4.18
N VAL A 12 3.15 -12.31 3.47
CA VAL A 12 3.98 -11.19 2.98
C VAL A 12 4.49 -10.36 4.14
N ALA A 13 3.64 -10.12 5.16
CA ALA A 13 4.07 -9.45 6.39
C ALA A 13 5.22 -10.21 7.05
N ARG A 14 5.12 -11.54 7.21
CA ARG A 14 6.21 -12.36 7.75
C ARG A 14 7.51 -12.21 6.96
N LEU A 15 7.42 -12.28 5.62
CA LEU A 15 8.57 -12.09 4.74
C LEU A 15 9.22 -10.72 4.96
N VAL A 16 8.43 -9.64 4.92
CA VAL A 16 8.95 -8.27 4.98
C VAL A 16 9.51 -7.94 6.36
N MET A 17 8.79 -8.33 7.42
CA MET A 17 9.25 -8.14 8.80
C MET A 17 10.55 -8.89 9.07
N SER A 18 10.75 -10.04 8.43
CA SER A 18 11.99 -10.81 8.52
C SER A 18 13.11 -10.19 7.68
N ALA A 19 12.89 -10.07 6.37
CA ALA A 19 13.93 -9.74 5.39
C ALA A 19 14.35 -8.26 5.41
N PHE A 20 13.42 -7.35 5.68
CA PHE A 20 13.66 -5.91 5.54
C PHE A 20 13.66 -5.17 6.89
N TYR A 21 12.88 -5.64 7.87
CA TYR A 21 12.85 -5.03 9.21
C TYR A 21 13.67 -5.80 10.25
N ASN A 22 14.27 -6.92 9.86
CA ASN A 22 15.19 -7.71 10.67
C ASN A 22 14.63 -8.06 12.07
N VAL A 23 13.34 -8.32 12.17
CA VAL A 23 12.69 -8.70 13.44
C VAL A 23 13.26 -10.03 13.95
N ALA A 24 13.34 -11.02 13.05
CA ALA A 24 13.91 -12.35 13.26
C ALA A 24 14.07 -13.07 11.92
N PRO A 25 14.88 -14.15 11.85
CA PRO A 25 14.85 -15.08 10.71
C PRO A 25 13.43 -15.59 10.43
N GLU A 26 13.06 -15.75 9.16
CA GLU A 26 11.66 -15.99 8.77
C GLU A 26 11.10 -17.28 9.39
N ASN A 27 11.94 -18.32 9.47
CA ASN A 27 11.62 -19.61 10.10
C ASN A 27 11.46 -19.53 11.64
N LYS A 28 11.79 -18.39 12.27
CA LYS A 28 11.63 -18.10 13.70
C LYS A 28 10.57 -17.01 13.97
N LEU A 29 9.91 -16.51 12.92
CA LEU A 29 8.83 -15.53 12.99
C LEU A 29 7.50 -16.16 12.56
N ARG A 30 6.49 -16.06 13.40
CA ARG A 30 5.11 -16.48 13.07
C ARG A 30 4.23 -15.23 13.04
N VAL A 31 3.55 -14.99 11.93
CA VAL A 31 2.55 -13.92 11.78
C VAL A 31 1.19 -14.56 11.59
N ILE A 32 0.20 -14.15 12.39
CA ILE A 32 -1.14 -14.71 12.41
C ILE A 32 -2.14 -13.57 12.24
N ALA A 33 -2.99 -13.68 11.22
CA ALA A 33 -4.17 -12.84 11.08
C ALA A 33 -5.37 -13.59 11.69
N PRO A 34 -6.00 -13.08 12.77
CA PRO A 34 -7.26 -13.63 13.30
C PRO A 34 -8.44 -13.18 12.41
N ASP A 35 -9.67 -13.34 12.88
CA ASP A 35 -10.82 -12.69 12.23
C ASP A 35 -10.58 -11.17 12.13
N VAL A 36 -10.63 -10.63 10.92
CA VAL A 36 -10.39 -9.22 10.64
C VAL A 36 -11.69 -8.54 10.25
N GLY A 37 -12.14 -7.57 11.06
CA GLY A 37 -13.32 -6.74 10.80
C GLY A 37 -13.14 -5.74 9.66
N GLY A 38 -12.81 -6.22 8.46
CA GLY A 38 -12.54 -5.39 7.27
C GLY A 38 -11.14 -4.80 7.24
N GLY A 39 -10.60 -4.66 6.02
CA GLY A 39 -9.27 -4.07 5.77
C GLY A 39 -9.26 -3.07 4.62
N PHE A 40 -9.97 -3.35 3.52
CA PHE A 40 -10.18 -2.40 2.41
C PHE A 40 -8.89 -1.77 1.84
N GLY A 41 -7.75 -2.45 1.99
CA GLY A 41 -6.44 -2.01 1.51
C GLY A 41 -5.52 -1.47 2.62
N SER A 42 -6.05 -0.87 3.69
CA SER A 42 -5.20 -0.29 4.75
C SER A 42 -4.44 -1.37 5.52
N LYS A 43 -5.01 -2.57 5.67
CA LYS A 43 -4.40 -3.69 6.40
C LYS A 43 -3.46 -4.56 5.55
N ILE A 44 -3.09 -4.11 4.35
CA ILE A 44 -2.03 -4.71 3.54
C ILE A 44 -0.64 -4.29 4.05
N TYR A 45 -0.55 -3.07 4.57
CA TYR A 45 0.71 -2.47 5.04
C TYR A 45 1.15 -3.07 6.37
N ILE A 46 2.44 -2.91 6.65
CA ILE A 46 3.03 -3.21 7.96
C ILE A 46 3.30 -1.86 8.60
N TYR A 47 2.71 -1.62 9.76
CA TYR A 47 2.83 -0.35 10.44
C TYR A 47 3.96 -0.40 11.48
N PRO A 48 4.50 0.76 11.89
CA PRO A 48 5.53 0.81 12.92
C PRO A 48 5.12 0.11 14.22
N GLU A 49 3.83 0.10 14.55
CA GLU A 49 3.28 -0.43 15.79
C GLU A 49 3.46 -1.94 15.91
N GLU A 50 3.36 -2.72 14.82
CA GLU A 50 3.70 -4.15 14.87
C GLU A 50 5.17 -4.36 15.27
N ILE A 51 6.07 -3.53 14.75
CA ILE A 51 7.51 -3.63 15.01
C ILE A 51 7.83 -3.21 16.44
N VAL A 52 7.23 -2.10 16.89
CA VAL A 52 7.38 -1.60 18.27
C VAL A 52 6.83 -2.61 19.27
N CYS A 53 5.66 -3.22 19.03
CA CYS A 53 5.11 -4.25 19.91
C CYS A 53 6.02 -5.47 20.01
N LEU A 54 6.57 -5.95 18.89
CA LEU A 54 7.48 -7.10 18.88
C LEU A 54 8.81 -6.79 19.57
N TRP A 55 9.36 -5.59 19.36
CA TRP A 55 10.54 -5.12 20.07
C TRP A 55 10.31 -5.03 21.58
N ALA A 56 9.21 -4.38 21.98
CA ALA A 56 8.85 -4.21 23.38
C ALA A 56 8.62 -5.56 24.06
N SER A 57 7.88 -6.47 23.41
CA SER A 57 7.63 -7.82 23.91
C SER A 57 8.93 -8.62 24.10
N LYS A 58 9.90 -8.49 23.18
CA LYS A 58 11.23 -9.09 23.34
C LYS A 58 11.96 -8.52 24.55
N LYS A 59 11.90 -7.19 24.73
CA LYS A 59 12.65 -6.50 25.77
C LYS A 59 12.08 -6.75 27.17
N THR A 60 10.77 -6.89 27.30
CA THR A 60 10.09 -7.11 28.59
C THR A 60 9.83 -8.59 28.89
N GLY A 61 9.94 -9.48 27.91
CA GLY A 61 9.69 -10.91 28.07
C GLY A 61 8.21 -11.27 28.21
N VAL A 62 7.29 -10.32 28.00
CA VAL A 62 5.84 -10.53 28.09
C VAL A 62 5.14 -10.13 26.79
N PRO A 63 3.94 -10.68 26.48
CA PRO A 63 3.15 -10.22 25.35
C PRO A 63 2.78 -8.73 25.47
N VAL A 64 2.89 -8.00 24.35
CA VAL A 64 2.46 -6.61 24.24
C VAL A 64 1.31 -6.54 23.24
N LYS A 65 0.23 -5.87 23.65
CA LYS A 65 -0.95 -5.63 22.81
C LYS A 65 -1.08 -4.14 22.54
N TRP A 66 -1.29 -3.80 21.27
CA TRP A 66 -1.68 -2.47 20.83
C TRP A 66 -2.94 -2.58 19.98
N VAL A 67 -3.80 -1.57 20.09
CA VAL A 67 -5.01 -1.41 19.28
C VAL A 67 -5.20 0.08 19.08
N ALA A 68 -5.17 0.53 17.83
CA ALA A 68 -5.44 1.92 17.49
C ALA A 68 -6.87 2.32 17.88
N ASP A 69 -7.03 3.56 18.33
CA ASP A 69 -8.32 4.22 18.27
C ASP A 69 -8.65 4.69 16.83
N ARG A 70 -9.85 5.27 16.67
CA ARG A 70 -10.30 5.76 15.35
C ARG A 70 -9.47 6.93 14.84
N THR A 71 -9.03 7.82 15.73
CA THR A 71 -8.27 9.01 15.39
C THR A 71 -6.87 8.63 14.93
N GLU A 72 -6.20 7.72 15.66
CA GLU A 72 -4.92 7.14 15.27
C GLU A 72 -5.00 6.51 13.88
N SER A 73 -6.07 5.73 13.62
CA SER A 73 -6.27 5.12 12.30
C SER A 73 -6.39 6.17 11.19
N PHE A 74 -7.07 7.31 11.42
CA PHE A 74 -7.15 8.39 10.44
C PHE A 74 -5.81 9.10 10.21
N LEU A 75 -4.99 9.22 11.26
CA LEU A 75 -3.73 9.96 11.19
C LEU A 75 -2.57 9.13 10.63
N ALA A 76 -2.55 7.81 10.90
CA ALA A 76 -1.37 6.98 10.68
C ALA A 76 -1.57 5.82 9.68
N ASP A 77 -2.80 5.35 9.46
CA ASP A 77 -3.01 4.27 8.49
C ASP A 77 -2.69 4.74 7.07
N ALA A 78 -2.42 3.79 6.18
CA ALA A 78 -2.20 4.09 4.78
C ALA A 78 -3.44 4.74 4.15
N HIS A 79 -3.27 5.94 3.63
CA HIS A 79 -4.29 6.64 2.86
C HIS A 79 -4.29 6.16 1.41
N GLY A 80 -5.37 6.47 0.69
CA GLY A 80 -5.50 6.14 -0.72
C GLY A 80 -5.78 7.38 -1.56
N ARG A 81 -5.43 7.29 -2.86
CA ARG A 81 -5.61 8.35 -3.87
C ARG A 81 -4.61 9.50 -3.68
N ASP A 82 -5.10 10.72 -3.60
CA ASP A 82 -4.35 11.97 -3.69
C ASP A 82 -3.54 12.10 -5.00
N HIS A 83 -4.28 11.93 -6.11
CA HIS A 83 -3.76 12.09 -7.46
C HIS A 83 -4.29 13.39 -8.06
N VAL A 84 -3.41 14.15 -8.69
CA VAL A 84 -3.79 15.23 -9.62
C VAL A 84 -3.40 14.78 -11.01
N SER A 85 -4.40 14.51 -11.87
CA SER A 85 -4.17 13.97 -13.21
C SER A 85 -4.66 14.92 -14.28
N THR A 86 -3.82 15.15 -15.29
CA THR A 86 -4.21 15.77 -16.55
C THR A 86 -4.34 14.68 -17.60
N VAL A 87 -5.47 14.67 -18.31
CA VAL A 87 -5.82 13.62 -19.27
C VAL A 87 -6.10 14.25 -20.63
N GLU A 88 -5.45 13.74 -21.66
CA GLU A 88 -5.68 14.10 -23.06
C GLU A 88 -6.19 12.84 -23.80
N MET A 89 -7.30 12.96 -24.53
CA MET A 89 -7.89 11.86 -25.29
C MET A 89 -8.09 12.28 -26.75
N ALA A 90 -7.62 11.45 -27.68
CA ALA A 90 -7.75 11.69 -29.11
C ALA A 90 -8.86 10.82 -29.71
N PHE A 91 -9.62 11.40 -30.63
CA PHE A 91 -10.68 10.72 -31.37
C PHE A 91 -10.46 10.88 -32.88
N ASP A 92 -10.86 9.87 -33.65
CA ASP A 92 -11.00 10.01 -35.09
C ASP A 92 -12.34 10.69 -35.47
N LYS A 93 -12.56 10.89 -36.78
CA LYS A 93 -13.81 11.48 -37.32
C LYS A 93 -15.07 10.65 -37.04
N ASP A 94 -14.92 9.37 -36.69
CA ASP A 94 -16.02 8.45 -36.38
C ASP A 94 -16.22 8.32 -34.85
N ASN A 95 -15.54 9.15 -34.06
CA ASN A 95 -15.52 9.15 -32.59
C ASN A 95 -14.91 7.87 -31.97
N ARG A 96 -14.02 7.17 -32.67
CA ARG A 96 -13.23 6.10 -32.04
C ARG A 96 -12.05 6.69 -31.27
N ILE A 97 -11.79 6.17 -30.07
CA ILE A 97 -10.63 6.56 -29.27
C ILE A 97 -9.37 6.04 -29.96
N THR A 98 -8.44 6.94 -30.28
CA THR A 98 -7.18 6.60 -30.96
C THR A 98 -5.97 6.70 -30.05
N ALA A 99 -6.01 7.57 -29.04
CA ALA A 99 -4.95 7.68 -28.05
C ALA A 99 -5.45 8.21 -26.71
N LEU A 100 -4.75 7.82 -25.64
CA LEU A 100 -4.91 8.36 -24.30
C LEU A 100 -3.53 8.72 -23.73
N LYS A 101 -3.38 9.97 -23.29
CA LYS A 101 -2.19 10.42 -22.57
C LYS A 101 -2.59 10.91 -21.20
N VAL A 102 -1.88 10.44 -20.17
CA VAL A 102 -2.15 10.77 -18.78
C VAL A 102 -0.87 11.20 -18.09
N ASP A 103 -0.91 12.39 -17.50
CA ASP A 103 0.15 12.93 -16.64
C ASP A 103 -0.39 13.09 -15.21
N THR A 104 0.13 12.30 -14.27
CA THR A 104 -0.33 12.25 -12.88
C THR A 104 0.77 12.72 -11.93
N ILE A 105 0.40 13.58 -10.97
CA ILE A 105 1.18 13.83 -9.76
C ILE A 105 0.50 13.05 -8.62
N ALA A 106 1.25 12.18 -7.95
CA ALA A 106 0.75 11.36 -6.86
C ALA A 106 1.45 11.76 -5.55
N ASN A 107 0.66 12.13 -4.54
CA ASN A 107 1.19 12.44 -3.22
C ASN A 107 1.48 11.15 -2.44
N LEU A 108 2.71 10.99 -1.95
CA LEU A 108 3.11 9.87 -1.09
C LEU A 108 3.04 10.18 0.41
N GLY A 109 2.74 11.42 0.78
CA GLY A 109 2.91 11.93 2.14
C GLY A 109 4.39 12.07 2.50
N ALA A 110 4.71 11.98 3.79
CA ALA A 110 6.07 12.19 4.27
C ALA A 110 7.04 11.03 3.97
N TYR A 111 6.53 9.81 3.74
CA TYR A 111 7.34 8.60 3.61
C TYR A 111 6.82 7.67 2.52
N MET A 112 7.75 6.98 1.85
CA MET A 112 7.40 5.91 0.92
C MET A 112 7.07 4.62 1.69
N SER A 113 5.79 4.36 1.93
CA SER A 113 5.32 3.13 2.58
C SER A 113 5.40 1.92 1.63
N LEU A 114 5.22 0.71 2.17
CA LEU A 114 5.53 -0.57 1.52
C LEU A 114 5.03 -0.71 0.06
N PHE A 115 3.85 -0.20 -0.24
CA PHE A 115 3.25 -0.23 -1.58
C PHE A 115 3.00 1.16 -2.19
N SER A 116 3.43 2.25 -1.55
CA SER A 116 3.05 3.61 -1.98
C SER A 116 3.61 4.01 -3.34
N SER A 117 4.73 3.42 -3.79
CA SER A 117 5.23 3.64 -5.14
C SER A 117 4.49 2.82 -6.20
N CYS A 118 4.03 1.61 -5.86
CA CYS A 118 3.39 0.68 -6.78
C CYS A 118 1.91 0.99 -7.04
N VAL A 119 1.19 1.40 -5.99
CA VAL A 119 -0.25 1.74 -6.07
C VAL A 119 -0.55 2.84 -7.10
N PRO A 120 0.13 4.01 -7.10
CA PRO A 120 -0.15 5.08 -8.05
C PRO A 120 0.53 4.87 -9.42
N THR A 121 1.40 3.86 -9.57
CA THR A 121 2.12 3.59 -10.82
C THR A 121 1.57 2.32 -11.49
N TYR A 122 2.15 1.16 -11.24
CA TYR A 122 1.81 -0.09 -11.92
C TYR A 122 0.34 -0.49 -11.75
N LEU A 123 -0.20 -0.38 -10.53
CA LEU A 123 -1.58 -0.78 -10.24
C LEU A 123 -2.62 0.22 -10.76
N TYR A 124 -2.17 1.40 -11.19
CA TYR A 124 -3.00 2.48 -11.73
C TYR A 124 -2.88 2.57 -13.26
N ALA A 125 -1.67 2.79 -13.77
CA ALA A 125 -1.40 3.10 -15.17
C ALA A 125 -1.75 1.94 -16.11
N THR A 126 -1.56 0.70 -15.67
CA THR A 126 -1.87 -0.48 -16.49
C THR A 126 -3.37 -0.72 -16.67
N LEU A 127 -4.21 -0.02 -15.90
CA LEU A 127 -5.67 -0.11 -15.98
C LEU A 127 -6.28 0.98 -16.87
N LEU A 128 -5.49 1.90 -17.43
CA LEU A 128 -5.99 3.09 -18.12
C LEU A 128 -6.76 2.81 -19.40
N SER A 129 -6.58 1.65 -20.04
CA SER A 129 -7.43 1.24 -21.17
C SER A 129 -8.88 1.01 -20.73
N GLY A 130 -9.11 0.71 -19.46
CA GLY A 130 -10.42 0.37 -18.93
C GLY A 130 -11.04 -0.78 -19.73
N GLN A 131 -12.24 -0.54 -20.27
CA GLN A 131 -12.96 -1.50 -21.12
C GLN A 131 -12.88 -1.15 -22.62
N TYR A 132 -12.01 -0.22 -23.00
CA TYR A 132 -11.92 0.32 -24.35
C TYR A 132 -10.70 -0.21 -25.08
N ASN A 133 -10.86 -0.43 -26.39
CA ASN A 133 -9.74 -0.73 -27.27
C ASN A 133 -9.05 0.59 -27.67
N ILE A 134 -8.02 0.99 -26.92
CA ILE A 134 -7.24 2.20 -27.17
C ILE A 134 -5.86 1.76 -27.67
N PRO A 135 -5.52 2.02 -28.95
CA PRO A 135 -4.30 1.47 -29.55
C PRO A 135 -3.01 2.13 -29.06
N ALA A 136 -3.08 3.35 -28.53
CA ALA A 136 -1.93 4.05 -27.97
C ALA A 136 -2.26 4.66 -26.59
N ILE A 137 -1.56 4.20 -25.55
CA ILE A 137 -1.67 4.77 -24.20
C ILE A 137 -0.27 5.17 -23.73
N HIS A 138 -0.14 6.39 -23.23
CA HIS A 138 1.06 6.85 -22.53
C HIS A 138 0.67 7.38 -21.15
N ALA A 139 1.33 6.87 -20.11
CA ALA A 139 1.12 7.30 -18.74
C ALA A 139 2.43 7.71 -18.11
N ASN A 140 2.47 8.91 -17.53
CA ASN A 140 3.59 9.44 -16.78
C ASN A 140 3.12 9.79 -15.36
N VAL A 141 3.72 9.16 -14.36
CA VAL A 141 3.37 9.36 -12.95
C VAL A 141 4.58 9.91 -12.22
N ARG A 142 4.43 11.08 -11.60
CA ARG A 142 5.43 11.71 -10.75
C ARG A 142 4.97 11.60 -9.30
N ALA A 143 5.67 10.79 -8.53
CA ALA A 143 5.42 10.67 -7.10
C ALA A 143 6.17 11.79 -6.35
N VAL A 144 5.51 12.45 -5.41
CA VAL A 144 6.07 13.56 -4.63
C VAL A 144 5.86 13.35 -3.14
N TYR A 145 6.82 13.80 -2.33
CA TYR A 145 6.67 13.90 -0.88
C TYR A 145 5.99 15.23 -0.52
N THR A 146 5.26 15.25 0.60
CA THR A 146 4.63 16.44 1.19
C THR A 146 4.82 16.50 2.69
#